data_AF-A0A521U4C3-F1
#
_entry.id   AF-A0A521U4C3-F1
#
_cell.length_a   1.000
_cell.length_b   1.000
_cell.length_c   1.000
_cell.angle_alpha   90.00
_cell.angle_beta   90.00
_cell.angle_gamma   90.00
#
_symmetry.space_group_name_H-M   'P 1'
#
loop_
_entity.id
_entity.type
_entity.pdbx_description
1 polymer ?
#
loop_
_entity_poly.entity_id
_entity_poly.type
_entity_poly.pdbx_seq_one_letter_code
_entity_poly.pdbx_strand_id
1 'polypeptide(L)'
;MTARALTFTTMMLLGACGGTQANTSYRYAGNDGPTMVAVDIRPGPMPANESFSGSFASTQIGDVFLEQTGDLVVGQYSYNRASCRATGRIEGHVEGNLLRFSWTESQRACGRIAPLSGKGYMLFWIDSAGNGRANGEWGMGDRDSGGGPWSLFRDRVRRQPPAAETTTDGPFSGDAPPAGR
;
A
#
# COMPACT_ATOMS: atom_id res chain seq x y z
N MET A 1 -50.68 -60.45 -14.70
CA MET A 1 -50.25 -59.18 -15.32
C MET A 1 -49.29 -58.52 -14.35
N THR A 2 -48.02 -58.47 -14.72
CA THR A 2 -46.87 -58.24 -13.83
C THR A 2 -46.23 -56.92 -14.23
N ALA A 3 -46.20 -55.93 -13.35
CA ALA A 3 -45.47 -54.67 -13.58
C ALA A 3 -44.43 -54.51 -12.47
N ARG A 4 -43.17 -54.71 -12.81
CA ARG A 4 -42.00 -54.40 -11.98
C ARG A 4 -41.58 -52.97 -12.27
N ALA A 5 -41.69 -52.09 -11.27
CA ALA A 5 -41.12 -50.75 -11.32
C ALA A 5 -39.62 -50.82 -10.97
N LEU A 6 -38.77 -50.42 -11.91
CA LEU A 6 -37.32 -50.21 -11.73
C LEU A 6 -37.10 -48.77 -11.28
N THR A 7 -36.76 -48.57 -10.01
CA THR A 7 -36.36 -47.27 -9.49
C THR A 7 -34.86 -47.08 -9.74
N PHE A 8 -34.53 -46.13 -10.61
CA PHE A 8 -33.17 -45.69 -10.89
C PHE A 8 -32.62 -44.86 -9.72
N THR A 9 -31.53 -45.34 -9.11
CA THR A 9 -30.75 -44.59 -8.11
C THR A 9 -29.78 -43.67 -8.85
N THR A 10 -30.12 -42.38 -8.95
CA THR A 10 -29.21 -41.34 -9.46
C THR A 10 -28.24 -40.93 -8.36
N MET A 11 -26.99 -41.38 -8.49
CA MET A 11 -25.88 -41.02 -7.61
C MET A 11 -25.26 -39.70 -8.12
N MET A 12 -25.61 -38.57 -7.50
CA MET A 12 -24.95 -37.28 -7.77
C MET A 12 -23.61 -37.21 -7.02
N LEU A 13 -22.51 -37.46 -7.74
CA LEU A 13 -21.15 -37.13 -7.31
C LEU A 13 -20.87 -35.66 -7.63
N LEU A 14 -21.10 -34.77 -6.66
CA LEU A 14 -20.62 -33.39 -6.72
C LEU A 14 -19.14 -33.38 -6.29
N GLY A 15 -18.27 -33.19 -7.28
CA GLY A 15 -16.83 -33.04 -7.09
C GLY A 15 -16.51 -31.78 -6.29
N ALA A 16 -15.95 -31.95 -5.10
CA ALA A 16 -15.30 -30.89 -4.37
C ALA A 16 -13.94 -30.59 -5.03
N CYS A 17 -13.90 -29.61 -5.93
CA CYS A 17 -12.67 -28.90 -6.26
C CYS A 17 -12.30 -28.02 -5.05
N GLY A 18 -11.77 -28.64 -3.99
CA GLY A 18 -11.12 -27.95 -2.90
C GLY A 18 -9.80 -27.38 -3.43
N GLY A 19 -9.85 -26.18 -3.99
CA GLY A 19 -8.64 -25.41 -4.29
C GLY A 19 -7.89 -25.20 -2.98
N THR A 20 -6.70 -25.78 -2.87
CA THR A 20 -5.76 -25.52 -1.78
C THR A 20 -5.42 -24.03 -1.84
N GLN A 21 -6.13 -23.20 -1.07
CA GLN A 21 -5.70 -21.83 -0.82
C GLN A 21 -4.35 -21.94 -0.13
N ALA A 22 -3.27 -21.63 -0.86
CA ALA A 22 -1.97 -21.44 -0.27
C ALA A 22 -2.12 -20.36 0.81
N ASN A 23 -2.01 -20.75 2.07
CA ASN A 23 -1.98 -19.79 3.17
C ASN A 23 -0.71 -18.96 3.01
N THR A 24 -0.84 -17.76 2.43
CA THR A 24 0.23 -16.76 2.43
C THR A 24 0.51 -16.41 3.89
N SER A 25 1.64 -16.86 4.42
CA SER A 25 2.05 -16.51 5.78
C SER A 25 2.65 -15.11 5.76
N TYR A 26 1.83 -14.10 6.04
CA TYR A 26 2.33 -12.74 6.23
C TYR A 26 3.27 -12.70 7.44
N ARG A 27 4.51 -12.25 7.23
CA ARG A 27 5.55 -12.08 8.24
C ARG A 27 6.56 -11.09 7.71
N TYR A 28 7.11 -10.23 8.56
CA TYR A 28 8.29 -9.45 8.21
C TYR A 28 9.43 -9.88 9.13
N ALA A 29 10.43 -10.54 8.56
CA ALA A 29 11.66 -10.92 9.26
C ALA A 29 12.82 -10.21 8.57
N GLY A 30 13.34 -9.16 9.20
CA GLY A 30 14.36 -8.30 8.61
C GLY A 30 14.89 -7.29 9.60
N ASN A 31 15.64 -6.31 9.12
CA ASN A 31 16.11 -5.21 9.96
C ASN A 31 15.15 -4.02 9.83
N ASP A 32 14.86 -3.36 10.94
CA ASP A 32 14.27 -2.03 10.90
C ASP A 32 15.29 -1.05 10.30
N GLY A 33 14.90 -0.30 9.28
CA GLY A 33 15.82 0.53 8.49
C GLY A 33 16.58 1.55 9.36
N PRO A 34 15.90 2.34 10.20
CA PRO A 34 16.56 3.36 11.01
C PRO A 34 17.41 2.81 12.16
N THR A 35 16.98 1.74 12.84
CA THR A 35 17.68 1.22 14.02
C THR A 35 18.63 0.07 13.72
N MET A 36 18.51 -0.54 12.54
CA MET A 36 19.21 -1.77 12.14
C MET A 36 18.97 -2.96 13.08
N VAL A 37 17.93 -2.88 13.92
CA VAL A 37 17.55 -3.95 14.83
C VAL A 37 16.78 -5.02 14.05
N ALA A 38 17.14 -6.27 14.27
CA ALA A 38 16.40 -7.40 13.72
C ALA A 38 15.00 -7.48 14.35
N VAL A 39 13.99 -7.58 13.50
CA VAL A 39 12.58 -7.66 13.88
C VAL A 39 11.94 -8.89 13.23
N ASP A 40 11.05 -9.54 13.98
CA ASP A 40 10.18 -10.62 13.50
C ASP A 40 8.74 -10.26 13.86
N ILE A 41 8.00 -9.78 12.86
CA ILE A 41 6.65 -9.26 13.04
C ILE A 41 5.69 -10.22 12.34
N ARG A 42 4.57 -10.50 13.01
CA ARG A 42 3.51 -11.38 12.51
C ARG A 42 2.14 -10.69 12.63
N PRO A 43 1.15 -11.11 11.82
CA PRO A 43 -0.23 -10.72 12.01
C PRO A 43 -0.69 -10.98 13.44
N GLY A 44 -1.37 -10.00 14.00
CA GLY A 44 -1.86 -10.00 15.36
C GLY A 44 -2.79 -8.80 15.60
N PRO A 45 -3.20 -8.56 16.85
CA PRO A 45 -3.99 -7.39 17.17
C PRO A 45 -3.20 -6.11 16.88
N MET A 46 -3.91 -5.06 16.42
CA MET A 46 -3.35 -3.71 16.36
C MET A 46 -2.92 -3.27 17.77
N PRO A 47 -1.72 -2.68 17.95
CA PRO A 47 -1.35 -2.07 19.22
C PRO A 47 -2.41 -1.07 19.71
N ALA A 48 -2.60 -0.99 21.02
CA ALA A 48 -3.66 -0.16 21.61
C ALA A 48 -3.50 1.32 21.21
N ASN A 49 -4.61 1.96 20.85
CA ASN A 49 -4.68 3.36 20.40
C ASN A 49 -3.90 3.66 19.11
N GLU A 50 -3.53 2.65 18.33
CA GLU A 50 -2.86 2.82 17.04
C GLU A 50 -3.80 2.48 15.87
N SER A 51 -3.45 3.00 14.70
CA SER A 51 -4.10 2.73 13.42
C SER A 51 -3.09 2.95 12.30
N PHE A 52 -3.38 2.57 11.06
CA PHE A 52 -2.52 2.96 9.94
C PHE A 52 -2.62 4.45 9.58
N SER A 53 -3.60 5.20 10.11
CA SER A 53 -3.73 6.64 9.83
C SER A 53 -2.52 7.45 10.29
N GLY A 54 -2.10 8.41 9.47
CA GLY A 54 -1.07 9.38 9.81
C GLY A 54 -0.03 9.57 8.72
N SER A 55 1.04 10.30 9.05
CA SER A 55 2.19 10.44 8.18
C SER A 55 3.31 9.49 8.58
N PHE A 56 4.06 9.06 7.58
CA PHE A 56 5.21 8.18 7.73
C PHE A 56 6.33 8.64 6.82
N ALA A 57 7.56 8.44 7.26
CA ALA A 57 8.75 8.58 6.45
C ALA A 57 9.30 7.20 6.08
N SER A 58 9.73 7.04 4.84
CA SER A 58 10.37 5.83 4.33
C SER A 58 11.60 6.20 3.51
N THR A 59 12.69 5.46 3.70
CA THR A 59 13.89 5.61 2.86
C THR A 59 13.68 5.03 1.46
N GLN A 60 12.72 4.11 1.28
CA GLN A 60 12.45 3.47 0.00
C GLN A 60 11.46 4.27 -0.86
N ILE A 61 10.40 4.81 -0.24
CA ILE A 61 9.27 5.43 -0.95
C ILE A 61 8.96 6.87 -0.50
N GLY A 62 9.83 7.46 0.32
CA GLY A 62 9.74 8.86 0.74
C GLY A 62 8.65 9.12 1.77
N ASP A 63 7.99 10.26 1.64
CA ASP A 63 6.90 10.65 2.53
C ASP A 63 5.62 9.90 2.13
N VAL A 64 4.97 9.28 3.11
CA VAL A 64 3.74 8.50 2.96
C VAL A 64 2.67 9.08 3.89
N PHE A 65 1.46 9.24 3.37
CA PHE A 65 0.29 9.65 4.14
C PHE A 65 -0.79 8.60 3.95
N LEU A 66 -1.27 8.05 5.07
CA LEU A 66 -2.31 7.02 5.09
C LEU A 66 -3.51 7.55 5.88
N GLU A 67 -4.70 7.18 5.43
CA GLU A 67 -5.97 7.46 6.08
C GLU A 67 -6.76 6.15 6.16
N GLN A 68 -7.02 5.71 7.39
CA GLN A 68 -7.81 4.53 7.70
C GLN A 68 -9.23 4.94 8.10
N THR A 69 -10.23 4.34 7.44
CA THR A 69 -11.65 4.42 7.80
C THR A 69 -12.20 3.01 7.96
N GLY A 70 -12.41 2.58 9.21
CA GLY A 70 -12.78 1.19 9.50
C GLY A 70 -11.65 0.23 9.12
N ASP A 71 -11.94 -0.73 8.25
CA ASP A 71 -10.96 -1.66 7.68
C ASP A 71 -10.29 -1.11 6.42
N LEU A 72 -10.85 -0.09 5.77
CA LEU A 72 -10.28 0.48 4.54
C LEU A 72 -9.12 1.44 4.87
N VAL A 73 -8.04 1.35 4.09
CA VAL A 73 -6.93 2.32 4.09
C VAL A 73 -6.73 2.84 2.69
N VAL A 74 -6.68 4.16 2.58
CA VAL A 74 -6.22 4.87 1.38
C VAL A 74 -4.97 5.66 1.71
N GLY A 75 -4.07 5.82 0.74
CA GLY A 75 -2.84 6.54 0.99
C GLY A 75 -2.16 7.05 -0.26
N GLN A 76 -1.23 7.96 -0.04
CA GLN A 76 -0.38 8.52 -1.08
C GLN A 76 1.06 8.54 -0.59
N TYR A 77 1.99 8.33 -1.51
CA TYR A 77 3.41 8.50 -1.23
C TYR A 77 4.10 9.29 -2.34
N SER A 78 5.19 9.97 -2.00
CA SER A 78 6.01 10.62 -3.00
C SER A 78 7.47 10.68 -2.58
N TYR A 79 8.35 10.55 -3.57
CA TYR A 79 9.79 10.65 -3.38
C TYR A 79 10.46 11.22 -4.61
N ASN A 80 11.63 11.82 -4.40
CA ASN A 80 12.50 12.26 -5.48
C ASN A 80 13.53 11.17 -5.74
N ARG A 81 13.65 10.76 -7.00
CA ARG A 81 14.70 9.85 -7.47
C ARG A 81 15.50 10.56 -8.54
N ALA A 82 16.76 10.84 -8.25
CA ALA A 82 17.58 11.74 -9.08
C ALA A 82 16.82 13.05 -9.35
N SER A 83 16.68 13.45 -10.62
CA SER A 83 16.05 14.71 -11.01
C SER A 83 14.54 14.60 -11.30
N CYS A 84 13.87 13.52 -10.87
CA CYS A 84 12.44 13.35 -11.11
C CYS A 84 11.68 12.94 -9.85
N ARG A 85 10.41 13.36 -9.78
CA ARG A 85 9.48 13.05 -8.70
C ARG A 85 8.60 11.86 -9.09
N ALA A 86 8.58 10.84 -8.25
CA ALA A 86 7.63 9.74 -8.32
C ALA A 86 6.50 9.97 -7.31
N THR A 87 5.30 9.60 -7.70
CA THR A 87 4.10 9.69 -6.85
C THR A 87 3.34 8.39 -6.96
N GLY A 88 2.85 7.87 -5.83
CA GLY A 88 2.05 6.66 -5.82
C GLY A 88 0.88 6.74 -4.89
N ARG A 89 -0.03 5.77 -5.06
CA ARG A 89 -1.29 5.64 -4.35
C ARG A 89 -1.39 4.23 -3.78
N ILE A 90 -1.88 4.11 -2.56
CA ILE A 90 -2.08 2.86 -1.83
C ILE A 90 -3.57 2.74 -1.54
N GLU A 91 -4.14 1.56 -1.77
CA GLU A 91 -5.51 1.21 -1.37
C GLU A 91 -5.54 -0.22 -0.85
N GLY A 92 -6.08 -0.43 0.34
CA GLY A 92 -6.03 -1.73 0.99
C GLY A 92 -6.98 -1.89 2.17
N HIS A 93 -6.92 -3.08 2.78
CA HIS A 93 -7.73 -3.45 3.95
C HIS A 93 -6.86 -3.88 5.13
N VAL A 94 -7.31 -3.55 6.33
CA VAL A 94 -6.66 -3.82 7.61
C VAL A 94 -7.33 -4.99 8.32
N GLU A 95 -6.51 -5.91 8.81
CA GLU A 95 -6.90 -7.01 9.67
C GLU A 95 -5.93 -7.08 10.86
N GLY A 96 -6.37 -6.56 12.02
CA GLY A 96 -5.48 -6.38 13.16
C GLY A 96 -4.35 -5.39 12.83
N ASN A 97 -3.10 -5.81 12.96
CA ASN A 97 -1.94 -5.01 12.57
C ASN A 97 -1.48 -5.23 11.11
N LEU A 98 -2.17 -6.05 10.32
CA LEU A 98 -1.83 -6.33 8.93
C LEU A 98 -2.63 -5.43 7.99
N LEU A 99 -1.96 -4.64 7.17
CA LEU A 99 -2.52 -3.95 6.01
C LEU A 99 -2.13 -4.71 4.76
N ARG A 100 -3.12 -5.21 4.00
CA ARG A 100 -2.92 -5.75 2.64
C ARG A 100 -3.39 -4.72 1.63
N PHE A 101 -2.58 -4.40 0.65
CA PHE A 101 -2.88 -3.28 -0.26
C PHE A 101 -2.46 -3.54 -1.69
N SER A 102 -3.09 -2.79 -2.59
CA SER A 102 -2.65 -2.55 -3.95
C SER A 102 -1.98 -1.18 -4.02
N TRP A 103 -0.99 -1.04 -4.89
CA TRP A 103 -0.32 0.22 -5.14
C TRP A 103 -0.25 0.53 -6.63
N THR A 104 -0.25 1.81 -6.95
CA THR A 104 -0.01 2.32 -8.30
C THR A 104 0.94 3.49 -8.22
N GLU A 105 1.93 3.54 -9.11
CA GLU A 105 2.95 4.58 -9.14
C GLU A 105 3.04 5.24 -10.51
N SER A 106 3.02 6.56 -10.51
CA SER A 106 3.33 7.38 -11.66
C SER A 106 4.77 7.86 -11.58
N GLN A 107 5.53 7.55 -12.64
CA GLN A 107 6.87 8.07 -12.90
C GLN A 107 6.87 8.95 -14.16
N ARG A 108 5.76 9.66 -14.43
CA ARG A 108 5.64 10.50 -15.64
C ARG A 108 6.70 11.60 -15.70
N ALA A 109 7.02 12.22 -14.56
CA ALA A 109 8.11 13.20 -14.48
C ALA A 109 9.50 12.60 -14.78
N CYS A 110 9.62 11.27 -14.74
CA CYS A 110 10.83 10.53 -15.11
C CYS A 110 10.80 10.02 -16.57
N GLY A 111 9.84 10.45 -17.39
CA GLY A 111 9.69 10.03 -18.78
C GLY A 111 8.98 8.69 -18.99
N ARG A 112 8.48 8.04 -17.93
CA ARG A 112 7.67 6.82 -18.06
C ARG A 112 6.19 7.15 -18.18
N ILE A 113 5.58 6.79 -19.31
CA ILE A 113 4.18 7.10 -19.60
C ILE A 113 3.23 6.16 -18.85
N ALA A 114 3.53 4.86 -18.85
CA ALA A 114 2.71 3.85 -18.20
C ALA A 114 2.99 3.80 -16.68
N PRO A 115 1.95 3.78 -15.83
CA PRO A 115 2.13 3.62 -14.39
C PRO A 115 2.60 2.20 -14.05
N LEU A 116 3.37 2.09 -12.96
CA LEU A 116 3.68 0.81 -12.33
C LEU A 116 2.56 0.44 -11.36
N SER A 117 2.32 -0.84 -11.16
CA SER A 117 1.35 -1.30 -10.18
C SER A 117 1.73 -2.65 -9.59
N GLY A 118 1.19 -2.90 -8.40
CA GLY A 118 1.42 -4.15 -7.70
C GLY A 118 0.57 -4.28 -6.44
N LYS A 119 0.92 -5.26 -5.64
CA LYS A 119 0.34 -5.50 -4.32
C LYS A 119 1.44 -5.51 -3.26
N GLY A 120 1.04 -5.47 -2.01
CA GLY A 120 1.94 -5.59 -0.88
C GLY A 120 1.21 -5.78 0.42
N TYR A 121 1.99 -5.92 1.48
CA TYR A 121 1.50 -5.92 2.83
C TYR A 121 2.40 -5.11 3.75
N MET A 122 1.85 -4.62 4.85
CA MET A 122 2.57 -4.00 5.95
C MET A 122 2.05 -4.55 7.27
N LEU A 123 2.95 -4.74 8.22
CA LEU A 123 2.64 -5.06 9.60
C LEU A 123 3.00 -3.88 10.48
N PHE A 124 2.01 -3.36 11.21
CA PHE A 124 2.19 -2.30 12.18
C PHE A 124 2.73 -2.85 13.50
N TRP A 125 3.67 -2.14 14.11
CA TRP A 125 4.23 -2.48 15.41
C TRP A 125 4.78 -1.23 16.11
N ILE A 126 5.07 -1.36 17.39
CA ILE A 126 5.68 -0.31 18.22
C ILE A 126 7.09 -0.74 18.58
N ASP A 127 8.08 0.13 18.33
CA ASP A 127 9.46 -0.12 18.71
C ASP A 127 9.70 0.05 20.22
N SER A 128 10.90 -0.31 20.68
CA SER A 128 11.28 -0.22 22.10
C SER A 128 11.29 1.21 22.65
N ALA A 129 11.33 2.22 21.77
CA ALA A 129 11.21 3.64 22.14
C ALA A 129 9.76 4.14 22.06
N GLY A 130 8.80 3.25 21.84
CA GLY A 130 7.39 3.57 21.79
C GLY A 130 6.95 4.23 20.49
N ASN A 131 7.72 4.17 19.40
CA ASN A 131 7.36 4.78 18.12
C ASN A 131 6.64 3.81 17.20
N GLY A 132 5.67 4.33 16.44
CA GLY A 132 4.94 3.59 15.43
C GLY A 132 5.79 3.26 14.21
N ARG A 133 5.73 2.00 13.79
CA ARG A 133 6.47 1.44 12.65
C ARG A 133 5.50 0.62 11.80
N ALA A 134 5.73 0.60 10.49
CA ALA A 134 5.07 -0.33 9.59
C ALA A 134 6.10 -0.93 8.63
N ASN A 135 6.23 -2.25 8.63
CA ASN A 135 7.20 -2.96 7.81
C ASN A 135 6.53 -4.11 7.06
N GLY A 136 6.96 -4.35 5.83
CA GLY A 136 6.46 -5.46 5.06
C GLY A 136 7.14 -5.53 3.69
N GLU A 137 6.46 -6.14 2.74
CA GLU A 137 6.96 -6.30 1.38
C GLU A 137 5.93 -5.84 0.36
N TRP A 138 6.43 -5.58 -0.84
CA TRP A 138 5.63 -5.32 -2.01
C TRP A 138 6.05 -6.27 -3.13
N GLY A 139 5.20 -6.42 -4.14
CA GLY A 139 5.47 -7.15 -5.37
C GLY A 139 4.85 -6.45 -6.58
N MET A 140 5.18 -6.95 -7.77
CA MET A 140 4.66 -6.44 -9.05
C MET A 140 3.42 -7.22 -9.49
N GLY A 141 2.45 -6.51 -10.08
CA GLY A 141 1.19 -7.11 -10.55
C GLY A 141 0.42 -7.75 -9.40
N ASP A 142 0.09 -9.03 -9.52
CA ASP A 142 -0.70 -9.74 -8.50
C ASP A 142 0.11 -10.27 -7.32
N ARG A 143 1.44 -10.12 -7.33
CA ARG A 143 2.29 -10.56 -6.22
C ARG A 143 2.32 -9.52 -5.12
N ASP A 144 2.15 -9.96 -3.88
CA ASP A 144 2.25 -9.14 -2.66
C ASP A 144 3.66 -9.15 -2.04
N SER A 145 4.62 -9.81 -2.70
CA SER A 145 6.00 -10.01 -2.24
C SER A 145 6.99 -10.12 -3.42
N GLY A 146 8.29 -10.08 -3.11
CA GLY A 146 9.38 -10.26 -4.07
C GLY A 146 9.84 -9.01 -4.82
N GLY A 147 9.22 -7.86 -4.59
CA GLY A 147 9.70 -6.53 -5.03
C GLY A 147 10.70 -5.91 -4.05
N GLY A 148 10.63 -6.31 -2.78
CA GLY A 148 11.55 -5.88 -1.72
C GLY A 148 10.84 -5.33 -0.49
N PRO A 149 11.60 -4.89 0.53
CA PRO A 149 11.02 -4.40 1.77
C PRO A 149 10.53 -2.95 1.62
N TRP A 150 9.40 -2.67 2.27
CA TRP A 150 9.00 -1.30 2.61
C TRP A 150 9.08 -1.12 4.12
N SER A 151 9.73 -0.04 4.54
CA SER A 151 9.91 0.32 5.95
C SER A 151 9.42 1.74 6.17
N LEU A 152 8.42 1.90 7.03
CA LEU A 152 7.76 3.16 7.31
C LEU A 152 7.93 3.50 8.80
N PHE A 153 8.37 4.71 9.07
CA PHE A 153 8.49 5.28 10.40
C PHE A 153 7.42 6.35 10.61
N ARG A 154 6.57 6.20 11.63
CA ARG A 154 5.52 7.18 11.91
C ARG A 154 6.15 8.52 12.28
N ASP A 155 5.78 9.55 11.52
CA ASP A 155 6.10 10.93 11.86
C ASP A 155 4.96 11.49 12.73
N ARG A 156 5.31 11.86 13.97
CA ARG A 156 4.37 12.37 14.98
C ARG A 156 4.08 13.87 14.84
N VAL A 157 4.89 14.58 14.05
CA VAL A 157 4.80 16.02 13.87
C VAL A 157 3.90 16.34 12.69
N ARG A 158 4.13 15.70 11.54
CA ARG A 158 3.31 15.91 10.34
C ARG A 158 2.05 15.03 10.42
N ARG A 159 0.87 15.62 10.25
CA ARG A 159 -0.40 14.87 10.24
C ARG A 159 -1.09 14.85 8.88
N GLN A 160 -0.68 15.74 7.98
CA GLN A 160 -1.30 15.92 6.67
C GLN A 160 -0.23 16.02 5.59
N PRO A 161 -0.53 15.59 4.35
CA PRO A 161 0.35 15.86 3.22
C PRO A 161 0.58 17.36 3.09
N PRO A 162 1.76 17.79 2.59
CA PRO A 162 1.92 19.17 2.15
C PRO A 162 0.77 19.52 1.21
N ALA A 163 0.15 20.68 1.41
CA ALA A 163 -0.85 21.16 0.46
C ALA A 163 -0.24 21.08 -0.93
N ALA A 164 -0.96 20.48 -1.89
CA ALA A 164 -0.52 20.47 -3.28
C ALA A 164 -0.19 21.92 -3.64
N GLU A 165 1.06 22.19 -4.01
CA GLU A 165 1.46 23.51 -4.49
C GLU A 165 0.50 23.84 -5.62
N THR A 166 -0.46 24.73 -5.33
CA THR A 166 -1.32 25.29 -6.34
C THR A 166 -0.36 26.09 -7.19
N THR A 167 -0.03 25.57 -8.37
CA THR A 167 0.66 26.34 -9.40
C THR A 167 -0.26 27.51 -9.71
N THR A 168 -0.03 28.63 -9.03
CA THR A 168 -0.58 29.92 -9.39
C THR A 168 0.10 30.27 -10.70
N ASP A 169 -0.41 29.73 -11.81
CA ASP A 169 -0.22 30.31 -13.12
C ASP A 169 -0.86 31.70 -13.06
N GLY A 170 -0.04 32.70 -12.70
CA GLY A 170 -0.44 34.09 -12.75
C GLY A 170 -0.89 34.42 -14.17
N PRO A 171 -1.94 35.24 -14.35
CA PRO A 171 -2.38 35.62 -15.68
C PRO A 171 -1.22 36.32 -16.39
N PHE A 172 -0.90 35.81 -17.57
CA PHE A 172 0.04 36.39 -18.52
C PHE A 172 -0.46 37.81 -18.85
N SER A 173 0.05 38.82 -18.14
CA SER A 173 -0.12 40.22 -18.53
C SER A 173 0.65 40.40 -19.84
N GLY A 174 -0.08 40.32 -20.95
CA GLY A 174 0.42 40.72 -22.25
C GLY A 174 0.67 42.22 -22.25
N ASP A 175 1.93 42.61 -22.06
CA ASP A 175 2.37 43.96 -22.41
C ASP A 175 2.30 44.10 -23.93
N ALA A 176 1.32 44.87 -24.38
CA ALA A 176 1.25 45.35 -25.75
C ALA A 176 2.41 46.33 -26.02
N PRO A 177 3.10 46.25 -27.16
CA PRO A 177 4.17 47.19 -27.48
C PRO A 177 3.59 48.59 -27.73
N PRO A 178 4.31 49.66 -27.35
CA PRO A 178 3.84 51.02 -27.57
C PRO A 178 3.80 51.35 -29.07
N ALA A 179 2.65 51.82 -29.53
CA ALA A 179 2.49 52.42 -30.84
C ALA A 179 3.28 53.74 -30.90
N GLY A 180 4.17 53.84 -31.89
CA GLY A 180 5.03 55.00 -32.10
C GLY A 180 4.28 56.28 -32.45
N ARG A 181 4.90 57.41 -32.11
CA ARG A 181 4.84 58.69 -32.80
C ARG A 181 6.16 59.42 -32.61
#